data_AF-G5HM11-F1
#
_entry.id   AF-G5HM11-F1
#
_cell.length_a   1.000
_cell.length_b   1.000
_cell.length_c   1.000
_cell.angle_alpha   90.00
_cell.angle_beta   90.00
_cell.angle_gamma   90.00
#
_symmetry.space_group_name_H-M   'P 1'
#
loop_
_entity.id
_entity.type
_entity.pdbx_description
1 polymer ?
#
loop_
_entity_poly.entity_id
_entity_poly.type
_entity_poly.pdbx_seq_one_letter_code
_entity_poly.pdbx_strand_id
1 'polypeptide(L)' 'MSMEYMIGKKYPAIMNDKVTCFSVLEIEEHECLIQWQDGDVEWAYILDMNRWVLDSCRDKE' A
#
# COMPACT_ATOMS: atom_id res chain seq x y z
N MET A 1 10.80 7.76 -8.53
CA MET A 1 10.54 6.36 -8.90
C MET A 1 9.04 6.18 -8.77
N SER A 2 8.33 5.90 -9.86
CA SER A 2 6.89 5.62 -9.80
C SER A 2 6.72 4.12 -9.56
N MET A 3 6.16 3.71 -8.43
CA MET A 3 5.75 2.31 -8.25
C MET A 3 4.49 2.05 -9.07
N GLU A 4 4.43 0.88 -9.69
CA GLU A 4 3.25 0.40 -10.40
C GLU A 4 2.51 -0.60 -9.51
N TYR A 5 1.28 -0.26 -9.15
CA TYR A 5 0.38 -1.13 -8.40
C TYR A 5 -0.41 -2.03 -9.35
N MET A 6 -0.69 -3.26 -8.92
CA MET A 6 -1.43 -4.25 -9.69
C MET A 6 -2.57 -4.82 -8.86
N ILE A 7 -3.76 -4.90 -9.46
CA ILE A 7 -4.94 -5.51 -8.84
C ILE A 7 -4.63 -6.98 -8.46
N GLY A 8 -5.06 -7.38 -7.27
CA GLY A 8 -4.85 -8.70 -6.69
C GLY A 8 -3.45 -8.93 -6.11
N LYS A 9 -2.51 -7.99 -6.27
CA LYS A 9 -1.19 -8.08 -5.62
C LYS A 9 -1.25 -7.53 -4.21
N LYS A 10 -0.47 -8.16 -3.34
CA LYS A 10 -0.27 -7.80 -1.95
C LYS A 10 1.07 -7.08 -1.77
N TYR A 11 1.06 -5.96 -1.08
CA TYR A 11 2.22 -5.10 -0.84
C TYR A 11 2.47 -4.95 0.66
N PRO A 12 3.73 -5.08 1.13
CA PRO A 12 4.08 -4.74 2.50
C PRO A 12 4.00 -3.23 2.71
N ALA A 13 3.63 -2.81 3.91
CA ALA A 13 3.42 -1.41 4.24
C ALA A 13 3.77 -1.16 5.72
N ILE A 14 4.22 0.06 6.04
CA ILE A 14 4.26 0.55 7.42
C ILE A 14 3.22 1.66 7.56
N MET A 15 2.28 1.45 8.48
CA MET A 15 1.26 2.44 8.83
C MET A 15 1.32 2.67 10.34
N ASN A 16 1.51 3.92 10.77
CA ASN A 16 1.64 4.29 12.19
C ASN A 16 2.67 3.43 12.95
N ASP A 17 3.88 3.29 12.39
CA ASP A 17 4.99 2.49 12.92
C ASP A 17 4.71 0.99 13.11
N LYS A 18 3.63 0.48 12.51
CA LYS A 18 3.29 -0.94 12.51
C LYS A 18 3.48 -1.53 11.12
N VAL A 19 4.17 -2.65 11.08
CA VAL A 19 4.28 -3.49 9.88
C VAL A 19 2.91 -4.10 9.59
N THR A 20 2.43 -3.84 8.39
CA THR A 20 1.17 -4.36 7.86
C THR A 20 1.34 -4.66 6.37
N CYS A 21 0.24 -4.96 5.70
CA CYS A 21 0.19 -5.14 4.27
C CYS A 21 -1.22 -4.86 3.75
N PHE A 22 -1.30 -4.47 2.49
CA PHE A 22 -2.56 -4.26 1.79
C PHE A 22 -2.56 -5.00 0.45
N SER A 23 -3.74 -5.29 -0.08
CA SER A 23 -3.93 -5.80 -1.44
C SER A 23 -4.73 -4.80 -2.26
N VAL A 24 -4.38 -4.62 -3.52
CA VAL A 24 -5.07 -3.69 -4.41
C VAL A 24 -6.28 -4.39 -5.02
N LEU A 25 -7.46 -3.78 -4.90
CA LEU A 25 -8.72 -4.29 -5.45
C LEU A 25 -9.09 -3.58 -6.75
N GLU A 26 -8.92 -2.26 -6.79
CA GLU A 26 -9.22 -1.41 -7.95
C GLU A 26 -8.19 -0.27 -8.07
N ILE A 27 -7.98 0.24 -9.29
CA ILE A 27 -7.02 1.32 -9.58
C ILE A 27 -7.73 2.39 -10.40
N GLU A 28 -7.69 3.62 -9.91
CA GLU A 28 -8.10 4.83 -10.61
C GLU A 28 -6.88 5.73 -10.89
N GLU A 29 -7.10 6.90 -11.49
CA GLU A 29 -6.01 7.77 -11.99
C GLU A 29 -5.02 8.21 -10.88
N HIS A 30 -5.51 8.41 -9.65
CA HIS A 30 -4.69 8.90 -8.52
C HIS A 30 -4.88 8.12 -7.21
N GLU A 31 -5.84 7.21 -7.16
CA GLU A 31 -6.23 6.46 -5.97
C GLU A 31 -6.37 4.98 -6.31
N CYS A 32 -6.18 4.12 -5.32
CA CYS A 32 -6.46 2.70 -5.41
C CYS A 32 -7.43 2.30 -4.30
N LEU A 33 -8.39 1.43 -4.62
CA LEU A 33 -9.15 0.73 -3.60
C LEU A 33 -8.25 -0.39 -3.06
N ILE A 34 -7.99 -0.38 -1.76
CA ILE A 34 -7.13 -1.36 -1.10
C ILE A 34 -7.88 -2.10 0.00
N GLN A 35 -7.45 -3.31 0.28
CA GLN A 35 -7.84 -4.09 1.45
C GLN A 35 -6.65 -4.32 2.36
N TRP A 36 -6.74 -3.86 3.60
CA TRP A 36 -5.75 -4.09 4.64
C TRP A 36 -5.78 -5.54 5.15
N GLN A 37 -4.71 -5.93 5.86
CA GLN A 37 -4.58 -7.28 6.42
C GLN A 37 -5.67 -7.64 7.43
N ASP A 38 -6.21 -6.67 8.16
CA ASP A 38 -7.32 -6.86 9.11
C ASP A 38 -8.70 -6.99 8.41
N GLY A 39 -8.73 -6.80 7.09
CA GLY A 39 -9.92 -6.90 6.25
C GLY A 39 -10.60 -5.57 5.98
N ASP A 40 -10.12 -4.47 6.56
CA ASP A 40 -10.64 -3.12 6.29
C ASP A 40 -10.38 -2.72 4.84
N VAL A 41 -11.32 -1.99 4.23
CA VAL A 41 -11.27 -1.61 2.82
C VAL A 41 -11.43 -0.10 2.71
N GLU A 42 -10.46 0.56 2.08
CA GLU A 42 -10.49 2.00 1.88
C GLU A 42 -9.87 2.43 0.53
N TRP A 43 -10.18 3.65 0.12
CA TRP A 43 -9.50 4.32 -0.99
C TRP A 43 -8.25 5.02 -0.47
N ALA A 44 -7.12 4.77 -1.10
CA ALA A 44 -5.83 5.35 -0.74
C ALA A 44 -5.16 6.03 -1.93
N TYR A 45 -4.58 7.20 -1.71
CA TYR A 45 -3.76 7.87 -2.72
C TYR A 45 -2.51 7.05 -3.01
N ILE A 46 -2.14 6.96 -4.30
CA ILE A 46 -0.92 6.28 -4.74
C ILE A 46 0.32 6.86 -4.05
N LEU A 47 0.32 8.17 -3.74
CA LEU A 47 1.42 8.82 -3.02
C LEU A 47 1.58 8.33 -1.57
N ASP A 48 0.48 8.12 -0.86
CA ASP A 48 0.50 7.60 0.51
C ASP A 48 0.90 6.12 0.52
N MET A 49 0.36 5.35 -0.42
CA MET A 49 0.76 3.95 -0.63
C MET A 49 2.26 3.83 -0.88
N ASN A 50 2.82 4.69 -1.73
CA ASN A 50 4.27 4.69 -2.01
C ASN A 50 5.08 4.93 -0.74
N ARG A 51 4.65 5.88 0.11
CA ARG A 51 5.30 6.15 1.39
C ARG A 51 5.28 4.92 2.28
N TRP A 52 4.11 4.30 2.47
CA TRP A 52 3.98 3.12 3.34
C TRP A 52 4.84 1.95 2.87
N VAL A 53 4.89 1.69 1.55
CA VAL A 53 5.69 0.61 0.97
C VAL A 53 7.19 0.92 1.09
N LEU A 54 7.61 2.16 0.81
CA LEU A 54 9.02 2.55 0.92
C LEU A 54 9.52 2.49 2.36
N ASP A 55 8.70 2.91 3.33
CA ASP A 55 9.05 2.81 4.75
C ASP A 55 9.25 1.33 5.14
N SER A 56 8.44 0.41 4.61
CA SER A 56 8.63 -1.04 4.83
C SER A 56 9.95 -1.62 4.27
N CYS A 57 10.61 -0.90 3.37
CA CYS A 57 11.88 -1.32 2.77
C CYS A 57 13.11 -0.79 3.52
N ARG A 58 12.94 0.16 4.46
CA ARG A 58 14.03 0.86 5.14
C ARG A 58 14.64 0.11 6.34
N ASP A 59 13.99 -0.93 6.86
CA ASP A 59 14.50 -1.73 7.99
C ASP A 59 15.60 -2.78 7.61
N LYS A 60 16.54 -2.41 6.72
CA LYS A 60 17.66 -3.29 6.33
C LYS A 60 19.06 -2.69 6.56
N GLU A 61 19.20 -1.83 7.56
CA GLU A 61 20.52 -1.38 8.07
C GLU A 61 20.70 -1.70 9.55
#